data_AF-A0A9D5NEG5-F1
#
_entry.id   AF-A0A9D5NEG5-F1
#
_cell.length_a   1.000
_cell.length_b   1.000
_cell.length_c   1.000
_cell.angle_alpha   90.00
_cell.angle_beta   90.00
_cell.angle_gamma   90.00
#
_symmetry.space_group_name_H-M   'P 1'
#
loop_
_entity.id
_entity.type
_entity.pdbx_description
1 polymer ?
#
loop_
_entity_poly.entity_id
_entity_poly.type
_entity_poly.pdbx_seq_one_letter_code
_entity_poly.pdbx_strand_id
1 'polypeptide(L)'
;MALVQFRVDDKTKQEATAIFEKLGIDLSTALRMFLKRSISIGGIPFPTMINDSVTGVVDPTLTKKQNEVRELVRKIKEIEASEAIAAMRKCQEISEKNGNSKMTQEEVNEYVKLARKKWRAKDDILRDD
;
A
#
# COMPACT_ATOMS: atom_id res chain seq x y z
N MET A 1 42.22 22.65 5.69
CA MET A 1 41.94 21.40 6.44
C MET A 1 41.47 21.78 7.83
N ALA A 2 40.49 21.06 8.38
CA ALA A 2 40.06 21.23 9.77
C ALA A 2 40.59 20.06 10.60
N LEU A 3 41.05 20.34 11.82
CA LEU A 3 41.48 19.33 12.79
C LEU A 3 40.31 19.04 13.74
N VAL A 4 39.99 17.76 13.93
CA VAL A 4 38.99 17.32 14.90
C VAL A 4 39.66 16.37 15.90
N GLN A 5 39.52 16.67 17.19
CA GLN A 5 40.07 15.88 18.28
C GLN A 5 38.93 15.35 19.15
N PHE A 6 39.00 14.06 19.49
CA PHE A 6 38.00 13.39 20.32
C PHE A 6 38.71 12.70 21.48
N ARG A 7 38.13 12.77 22.67
CA ARG A 7 38.53 11.91 23.79
C ARG A 7 37.78 10.60 23.70
N VAL A 8 38.50 9.49 23.77
CA VAL A 8 37.96 8.14 23.72
C VAL A 8 38.85 7.24 24.57
N ASP A 9 38.28 6.26 25.24
CA ASP A 9 39.05 5.28 26.00
C ASP A 9 39.89 4.41 25.05
N ASP A 10 41.08 4.02 25.50
CA ASP A 10 42.01 3.22 24.69
C ASP A 10 41.38 1.91 24.24
N LYS A 11 40.59 1.28 25.11
CA LYS A 11 39.86 0.03 24.79
C LYS A 11 38.87 0.25 23.65
N THR A 12 38.03 1.28 23.73
CA THR A 12 37.04 1.58 22.68
C THR A 12 37.71 1.91 21.35
N LYS A 13 38.82 2.64 21.38
CA LYS A 13 39.61 2.93 20.17
C LYS A 13 40.16 1.65 19.54
N GLN A 14 40.72 0.76 20.33
CA GLN A 14 41.27 -0.50 19.84
C GLN A 14 40.17 -1.40 19.25
N GLU A 15 39.05 -1.54 19.94
CA GLU A 15 37.90 -2.33 19.46
C GLU A 15 37.34 -1.78 18.15
N ALA A 16 37.11 -0.47 18.06
CA ALA A 16 36.64 0.18 16.84
C ALA A 16 37.63 0.00 15.68
N THR A 17 38.94 0.18 15.95
CA THR A 17 39.99 0.00 14.94
C THR A 17 39.99 -1.42 14.40
N ALA A 18 39.92 -2.44 15.28
CA ALA A 18 39.89 -3.85 14.87
C ALA A 18 38.65 -4.20 14.04
N ILE A 19 37.49 -3.60 14.33
CA ILE A 19 36.28 -3.78 13.53
C ILE A 19 36.46 -3.21 12.12
N PHE A 20 36.95 -1.97 12.02
CA PHE A 20 37.12 -1.30 10.73
C PHE A 20 38.23 -1.91 9.88
N GLU A 21 39.32 -2.37 10.48
CA GLU A 21 40.37 -3.11 9.79
C GLU A 21 39.86 -4.42 9.18
N LYS A 22 39.00 -5.15 9.90
CA LYS A 22 38.32 -6.35 9.35
C LYS A 22 37.42 -6.01 8.15
N LEU A 23 36.90 -4.79 8.09
CA LEU A 23 36.13 -4.26 6.96
C LEU A 23 37.03 -3.66 5.86
N GLY A 24 38.34 -3.64 6.05
CA GLY A 24 39.31 -3.12 5.08
C GLY A 24 39.40 -1.60 5.02
N ILE A 25 38.98 -0.88 6.08
CA ILE A 25 39.02 0.59 6.14
C ILE A 25 39.69 1.07 7.43
N ASP A 26 40.38 2.20 7.36
CA ASP A 26 40.97 2.83 8.55
C ASP A 26 39.91 3.60 9.36
N LEU A 27 40.15 3.75 10.66
CA LEU A 27 39.27 4.46 11.59
C LEU A 27 38.97 5.91 11.15
N SER A 28 39.95 6.61 10.57
CA SER A 28 39.75 8.00 10.13
C SER A 28 38.82 8.07 8.91
N THR A 29 38.91 7.10 8.00
CA THR A 29 37.99 6.97 6.87
C THR A 29 36.58 6.65 7.33
N ALA A 30 36.42 5.74 8.30
CA ALA A 30 35.11 5.45 8.89
C ALA A 30 34.47 6.71 9.52
N LEU A 31 35.24 7.48 10.30
CA LEU A 31 34.77 8.76 10.88
C LEU A 31 34.40 9.79 9.80
N ARG A 32 35.16 9.88 8.71
CA ARG A 32 34.82 10.75 7.57
C ARG A 32 33.51 10.32 6.90
N MET A 33 33.30 9.02 6.71
CA MET A 33 32.05 8.48 6.15
C MET A 33 30.86 8.80 7.06
N PHE A 34 31.03 8.64 8.37
CA PHE A 34 30.02 9.00 9.37
C PHE A 34 29.58 10.46 9.23
N LEU A 35 30.53 11.40 9.19
CA LEU A 35 30.23 12.83 9.05
C LEU A 35 29.52 13.15 7.72
N LYS A 36 30.03 12.60 6.60
CA LYS A 36 29.39 12.78 5.28
C LYS A 36 27.97 12.23 5.25
N ARG A 37 27.74 11.07 5.85
CA ARG A 37 26.40 10.47 5.91
C ARG A 37 25.47 11.30 6.78
N SER A 38 25.96 11.79 7.93
CA SER A 38 25.20 12.66 8.83
C SER A 38 24.70 13.93 8.09
N ILE A 39 25.58 14.55 7.31
CA ILE A 39 25.24 15.72 6.48
C ILE A 39 24.21 15.34 5.41
N SER A 40 24.43 14.22 4.71
CA SER A 40 23.56 13.76 3.62
C SER A 40 22.12 13.50 4.06
N ILE A 41 21.91 13.03 5.30
CA ILE A 41 20.57 12.72 5.82
C ILE A 41 20.02 13.81 6.75
N GLY A 42 20.82 14.82 7.10
CA GLY A 42 20.45 15.87 8.05
C GLY A 42 20.24 15.37 9.48
N GLY A 43 20.97 14.33 9.92
CA GLY A 43 20.74 13.68 11.21
C GLY A 43 21.80 12.66 11.59
N ILE A 44 21.57 11.90 12.67
CA ILE A 44 22.49 10.86 13.13
C ILE A 44 22.40 9.64 12.20
N PRO A 45 23.52 9.12 11.66
CA PRO A 45 23.53 8.09 10.63
C PRO A 45 23.46 6.68 11.22
N PHE A 46 22.66 6.53 12.26
CA PHE A 46 22.24 5.26 12.85
C PHE A 46 20.91 5.50 13.59
N PRO A 47 20.08 4.46 13.80
CA PRO A 47 18.84 4.59 14.56
C PRO A 47 19.14 5.02 16.01
N THR A 48 18.57 6.14 16.44
CA THR A 48 18.62 6.57 17.84
C THR A 48 17.42 5.98 18.57
N MET A 49 17.59 4.80 19.17
CA MET A 49 16.56 4.16 19.99
C MET A 49 16.90 4.39 21.47
N ILE A 50 15.93 4.91 22.24
CA ILE A 50 16.01 4.99 23.72
C ILE A 50 15.52 3.68 24.35
N ASN A 51 14.68 2.93 23.63
CA ASN A 51 14.19 1.59 23.96
C ASN A 51 14.13 0.80 22.64
N ASP A 52 14.39 -0.50 22.65
CA ASP A 52 14.52 -1.42 21.49
C ASP A 52 13.28 -1.59 20.59
N SER A 53 12.49 -0.55 20.34
CA SER A 53 11.43 -0.56 19.34
C SER A 53 11.98 -0.13 17.98
N VAL A 54 12.35 -1.14 17.19
CA VAL A 54 12.76 -1.02 15.79
C VAL A 54 11.74 -0.19 15.01
N THR A 55 12.04 1.09 14.82
CA THR A 55 11.45 1.92 13.77
C THR A 55 12.61 2.42 12.92
N GLY A 56 12.93 1.61 11.91
CA GLY A 56 14.05 1.84 11.02
C GLY A 56 13.93 3.18 10.31
N VAL A 57 15.09 3.84 10.19
CA VAL A 57 15.50 4.79 9.16
C VAL A 57 14.36 5.15 8.20
N VAL A 58 13.59 6.18 8.54
CA VAL A 58 12.60 6.74 7.62
C VAL A 58 13.33 7.68 6.68
N ASP A 59 13.58 7.22 5.45
CA ASP A 59 13.97 8.09 4.34
C ASP A 59 12.94 9.23 4.21
N PRO A 60 13.34 10.52 4.33
CA PRO A 60 12.42 11.66 4.26
C PRO A 60 11.59 11.71 2.97
N THR A 61 12.08 11.08 1.88
CA THR A 61 11.35 11.00 0.60
C THR A 61 10.28 9.91 0.60
N LEU A 62 10.47 8.86 1.41
CA LEU A 62 9.52 7.75 1.54
C LEU A 62 8.30 8.15 2.40
N THR A 63 8.48 9.05 3.36
CA THR A 63 7.40 9.51 4.26
C THR A 63 6.25 10.20 3.52
N LYS A 64 6.55 11.02 2.50
CA LYS A 64 5.50 11.68 1.70
C LYS A 64 4.69 10.68 0.89
N LYS A 65 5.36 9.77 0.16
CA LYS A 65 4.68 8.75 -0.64
C LYS A 65 3.89 7.77 0.23
N GLN A 66 4.42 7.38 1.39
CA GLN A 66 3.69 6.48 2.30
C GLN A 66 2.48 7.14 2.93
N ASN A 67 2.55 8.44 3.26
CA ASN A 67 1.38 9.18 3.74
C ASN A 67 0.31 9.32 2.65
N GLU A 68 0.69 9.57 1.39
CA GLU A 68 -0.24 9.58 0.26
C GLU A 68 -0.90 8.21 0.03
N VAL A 69 -0.11 7.13 0.04
CA VAL A 69 -0.64 5.76 -0.09
C VAL A 69 -1.58 5.41 1.06
N ARG A 70 -1.27 5.83 2.30
CA ARG A 70 -2.12 5.60 3.46
C ARG A 70 -3.47 6.32 3.35
N GLU A 71 -3.47 7.56 2.88
CA GLU A 71 -4.70 8.32 2.63
C GLU A 71 -5.54 7.72 1.50
N LEU A 72 -4.90 7.25 0.41
CA LEU A 72 -5.58 6.55 -0.67
C LEU A 72 -6.22 5.23 -0.19
N VAL A 73 -5.50 4.45 0.62
CA VAL A 73 -6.03 3.21 1.22
C VAL A 73 -7.20 3.50 2.16
N ARG A 74 -7.19 4.61 2.90
CA ARG A 74 -8.32 5.03 3.75
C ARG A 74 -9.56 5.34 2.90
N LYS A 75 -9.40 6.12 1.83
CA LYS A 75 -10.48 6.46 0.89
C LYS A 75 -11.05 5.21 0.20
N ILE A 76 -10.21 4.24 -0.15
CA ILE A 76 -10.67 2.96 -0.73
C ILE A 76 -11.54 2.19 0.26
N LYS A 77 -11.16 2.13 1.55
CA LYS A 77 -11.98 1.48 2.58
C LYS A 77 -13.31 2.20 2.83
N GLU A 78 -13.34 3.53 2.74
CA GLU A 78 -14.57 4.31 2.83
C GLU A 78 -15.51 4.05 1.64
N ILE A 79 -14.97 3.78 0.45
CA ILE A 79 -15.77 3.40 -0.74
C ILE A 79 -16.40 2.01 -0.56
N GLU A 80 -15.67 1.02 -0.01
CA GLU A 80 -16.24 -0.31 0.28
C GLU A 80 -17.38 -0.26 1.30
N ALA A 81 -17.37 0.71 2.21
CA ALA A 81 -18.44 0.94 3.18
C ALA A 81 -19.65 1.71 2.60
N SER A 82 -19.60 2.13 1.34
CA SER A 82 -20.69 2.84 0.68
C SER A 82 -21.92 1.96 0.50
N GLU A 83 -23.08 2.52 0.85
CA GLU A 83 -24.41 1.91 0.69
C GLU A 83 -24.68 1.48 -0.77
N ALA A 84 -24.07 2.18 -1.74
CA ALA A 84 -24.17 1.83 -3.16
C ALA A 84 -23.52 0.47 -3.49
N ILE A 85 -22.38 0.14 -2.88
CA ILE A 85 -21.70 -1.15 -3.11
C ILE A 85 -22.41 -2.28 -2.36
N ALA A 86 -22.93 -2.01 -1.17
CA ALA A 86 -23.77 -2.96 -0.44
C ALA A 86 -25.04 -3.31 -1.23
N ALA A 87 -25.69 -2.31 -1.85
CA ALA A 87 -26.82 -2.52 -2.74
C ALA A 87 -26.42 -3.34 -3.99
N MET A 88 -25.30 -3.02 -4.63
CA MET A 88 -24.80 -3.76 -5.80
C MET A 88 -24.50 -5.23 -5.48
N ARG A 89 -23.81 -5.52 -4.37
CA ARG A 89 -23.53 -6.90 -3.94
C ARG A 89 -24.81 -7.68 -3.65
N LYS A 90 -25.81 -7.04 -3.04
CA LYS A 90 -27.12 -7.67 -2.78
C LYS A 90 -27.85 -7.99 -4.08
N CYS A 91 -27.79 -7.12 -5.08
CA CYS A 91 -28.32 -7.39 -6.42
C CYS A 91 -27.58 -8.55 -7.11
N GLN A 92 -26.24 -8.61 -7.01
CA GLN A 92 -25.45 -9.73 -7.55
C GLN A 92 -25.81 -11.05 -6.88
N GLU A 93 -25.93 -11.09 -5.55
CA GLU A 93 -26.29 -12.30 -4.81
C GLU A 93 -27.68 -12.84 -5.21
N ILE A 94 -28.66 -11.94 -5.38
CA ILE A 94 -30.00 -12.30 -5.88
C ILE A 94 -29.91 -12.86 -7.31
N SER A 95 -29.03 -12.31 -8.15
CA SER A 95 -28.77 -12.79 -9.51
C SER A 95 -27.99 -14.11 -9.56
N GLU A 96 -27.22 -14.44 -8.54
CA GLU A 96 -26.53 -15.74 -8.44
C GLU A 96 -27.50 -16.82 -7.99
N LYS A 97 -28.33 -16.52 -6.98
CA LYS A 97 -29.36 -17.43 -6.46
C LYS A 97 -30.44 -17.78 -7.48
N ASN A 98 -30.80 -16.82 -8.35
CA ASN A 98 -31.76 -17.06 -9.43
C ASN A 98 -31.13 -17.70 -10.68
N GLY A 99 -29.84 -18.05 -10.65
CA GLY A 99 -29.15 -18.78 -11.72
C GLY A 99 -28.92 -17.99 -13.01
N ASN A 100 -29.23 -16.70 -13.03
CA ASN A 100 -29.16 -15.81 -14.20
C ASN A 100 -27.79 -15.13 -14.39
N SER A 101 -26.82 -15.42 -13.52
CA SER A 101 -25.47 -14.79 -13.57
C SER A 101 -24.58 -15.23 -14.73
N LYS A 102 -24.95 -16.30 -15.47
CA LYS A 102 -24.19 -16.81 -16.63
C LYS A 102 -24.86 -16.53 -17.97
N MET A 103 -26.01 -15.85 -17.98
CA MET A 103 -26.78 -15.66 -19.21
C MET A 103 -26.05 -14.70 -20.14
N THR A 104 -25.69 -15.19 -21.32
CA THR A 104 -24.99 -14.44 -22.36
C THR A 104 -25.88 -13.31 -22.92
N GLN A 105 -25.27 -12.30 -23.55
CA GLN A 105 -26.03 -11.20 -24.14
C GLN A 105 -27.04 -11.68 -25.19
N GLU A 106 -26.73 -12.76 -25.92
CA GLU A 106 -27.66 -13.38 -26.86
C GLU A 106 -28.90 -13.96 -26.14
N GLU A 107 -28.70 -14.72 -25.06
CA GLU A 107 -29.79 -15.33 -24.29
C GLU A 107 -30.69 -14.27 -23.61
N VAL A 108 -30.11 -13.17 -23.12
CA VAL A 108 -30.87 -12.03 -22.59
C VAL A 108 -31.75 -11.40 -23.67
N ASN A 109 -31.20 -11.16 -24.86
CA ASN A 109 -31.94 -10.56 -25.97
C ASN A 109 -33.06 -11.48 -26.48
N GLU A 110 -32.84 -12.79 -26.49
CA GLU A 110 -33.86 -13.77 -26.87
C GLU A 110 -34.98 -13.82 -25.82
N TYR A 111 -34.63 -13.82 -24.53
CA TYR A 111 -35.61 -13.78 -23.45
C TYR A 111 -36.49 -12.54 -23.52
N VAL A 112 -35.90 -11.36 -23.77
CA VAL A 112 -36.64 -10.10 -23.94
C VAL A 112 -37.59 -10.16 -25.16
N LYS A 113 -37.16 -10.77 -26.27
CA LYS A 113 -38.02 -10.99 -27.44
C LYS A 113 -39.19 -11.91 -27.13
N LEU A 114 -38.95 -13.04 -26.45
CA LEU A 114 -39.97 -14.01 -26.07
C LEU A 114 -40.97 -13.42 -25.07
N ALA A 115 -40.48 -12.67 -24.08
CA ALA A 115 -41.33 -11.94 -23.13
C ALA A 115 -42.24 -10.95 -23.87
N ARG A 116 -41.70 -10.10 -24.76
CA ARG A 116 -42.50 -9.16 -25.56
C ARG A 116 -43.55 -9.88 -26.43
N LYS A 117 -43.21 -11.05 -26.97
CA LYS A 117 -44.14 -11.88 -27.75
C LYS A 117 -45.27 -12.46 -26.88
N LYS A 118 -44.95 -12.97 -25.68
CA LYS A 118 -45.95 -13.43 -24.71
C LYS A 118 -46.91 -12.34 -24.27
N TRP A 119 -46.41 -11.12 -24.06
CA TRP A 119 -47.25 -9.99 -23.67
C TRP A 119 -48.16 -9.55 -24.81
N ARG A 120 -47.65 -9.49 -26.05
CA ARG A 120 -48.49 -9.22 -27.24
C ARG A 120 -49.59 -10.26 -27.42
N ALA A 121 -49.25 -11.55 -27.28
CA ALA A 121 -50.24 -12.61 -27.36
C ALA A 121 -51.30 -12.53 -26.23
N LYS A 122 -50.91 -12.13 -25.03
CA LYS A 122 -51.85 -11.91 -23.92
C LYS A 122 -52.75 -10.69 -24.15
N ASP A 123 -52.23 -9.63 -24.76
CA ASP A 123 -52.98 -8.42 -25.13
C ASP A 123 -53.98 -8.71 -26.26
N ASP A 124 -53.63 -9.58 -27.20
CA ASP A 124 -54.52 -10.03 -28.28
C ASP A 124 -55.64 -10.94 -27.75
N ILE A 125 -55.36 -11.81 -26.77
CA ILE A 125 -56.39 -12.65 -26.10
C ILE A 125 -57.38 -11.83 -25.28
N LEU A 126 -56.98 -10.65 -24.78
CA LEU A 126 -57.84 -9.74 -24.02
C LEU A 126 -58.66 -8.77 -24.89
N ARG A 127 -58.53 -8.83 -26.23
CA ARG A 127 -59.27 -7.99 -27.18
C ARG A 127 -60.47 -8.66 -27.85
N ASP A 128 -60.63 -9.97 -27.66
CA ASP A 128 -61.71 -10.77 -28.28
C ASP A 128 -62.89 -11.11 -27.32
N ASP A 129 -62.98 -10.44 -26.15
CA ASP A 129 -64.17 -10.43 -25.26
C ASP A 129 -64.91 -9.08 -25.30
#